data_AF-A0A4V2BDM2-F1
#
_entry.id   AF-A0A4V2BDM2-F1
#
_cell.length_a   1.000
_cell.length_b   1.000
_cell.length_c   1.000
_cell.angle_alpha   90.00
_cell.angle_beta   90.00
_cell.angle_gamma   90.00
#
_symmetry.space_group_name_H-M   'P 1'
#
loop_
_entity.id
_entity.type
_entity.pdbx_description
1 polymer ?
#
loop_
_entity_poly.entity_id
_entity_poly.type
_entity_poly.pdbx_seq_one_letter_code
_entity_poly.pdbx_strand_id
1 'polypeptide(L)'
;IRDRIAELKTQLDAIRNEQNNRRSSRRESPCVALVGYTNAGKSSLMRALTGSDGLVADKLFATLDTTVRVMHPESFPRVLVSDTVGFIKKLPHDLVASFRSTLDEALNASLLLFTVDASDPNFRSQLDVTRGVLREIGADDQDQFIILNKVDQLTTEQIRALRMEYPEAIMISAKKPEDVKRVRDLVLSFFERDMVEESVLVPYAKSHLTGPIHEKSRVLSEDYEDEGTLMKLRAPKDFIAWLKKQV
;
A
#
# COMPACT_ATOMS: atom_id res chain seq x y z
N ILE A 1 -29.90 -14.80 8.08
CA ILE A 1 -28.44 -15.12 7.97
C ILE A 1 -27.72 -14.11 7.07
N ARG A 2 -28.18 -13.82 5.84
CA ARG A 2 -27.55 -12.80 4.97
C ARG A 2 -27.57 -11.38 5.56
N ASP A 3 -28.67 -10.98 6.20
CA ASP A 3 -28.78 -9.62 6.78
C ASP A 3 -27.86 -9.43 7.98
N ARG A 4 -27.67 -10.48 8.79
CA ARG A 4 -26.73 -10.46 9.92
C ARG A 4 -25.27 -10.40 9.47
N ILE A 5 -24.94 -11.02 8.33
CA ILE A 5 -23.61 -10.93 7.72
C ILE A 5 -23.36 -9.54 7.13
N ALA A 6 -24.38 -8.91 6.53
CA ALA A 6 -24.30 -7.54 6.03
C ALA A 6 -24.11 -6.53 7.17
N GLU A 7 -24.90 -6.66 8.24
CA GLU A 7 -24.82 -5.82 9.43
C GLU A 7 -23.44 -5.93 10.13
N LEU A 8 -22.91 -7.16 10.26
CA LEU A 8 -21.57 -7.40 10.79
C LEU A 8 -20.47 -6.83 9.89
N LYS A 9 -20.61 -6.89 8.56
CA LYS A 9 -19.68 -6.23 7.62
C LYS A 9 -19.68 -4.71 7.81
N THR A 10 -20.86 -4.09 7.90
CA THR A 10 -20.96 -2.63 8.09
C THR A 10 -20.36 -2.19 9.43
N GLN A 11 -20.54 -2.98 10.50
CA GLN A 11 -19.92 -2.71 11.80
C GLN A 11 -18.39 -2.88 11.75
N LEU A 12 -17.89 -3.92 11.06
CA LEU A 12 -16.45 -4.11 10.83
C LEU A 12 -15.85 -2.96 10.01
N ASP A 13 -16.55 -2.50 8.97
CA ASP A 13 -16.12 -1.38 8.14
C ASP A 13 -16.11 -0.06 8.95
N ALA A 14 -17.08 0.15 9.85
CA ALA A 14 -17.09 1.31 10.73
C ALA A 14 -15.92 1.32 11.73
N ILE A 15 -15.61 0.17 12.34
CA ILE A 15 -14.46 0.01 13.25
C ILE A 15 -13.14 0.20 12.50
N ARG A 16 -13.02 -0.36 11.30
CA ARG A 16 -11.87 -0.16 10.41
C ARG A 16 -11.71 1.31 10.05
N ASN A 17 -12.79 2.00 9.69
CA ASN A 17 -12.75 3.43 9.38
C ASN A 17 -12.33 4.28 10.59
N GLU A 18 -12.77 3.92 11.81
CA GLU A 18 -12.34 4.60 13.03
C GLU A 18 -10.84 4.37 13.33
N GLN A 19 -10.35 3.14 13.15
CA GLN A 19 -8.93 2.82 13.28
C GLN A 19 -8.06 3.52 12.22
N ASN A 20 -8.54 3.58 10.97
CA ASN A 20 -7.90 4.31 9.87
C ASN A 20 -7.83 5.82 10.16
N ASN A 21 -8.89 6.40 10.73
CA ASN A 21 -8.91 7.80 11.16
C ASN A 21 -7.97 8.08 12.36
N ARG A 22 -7.81 7.13 13.30
CA ARG A 22 -6.83 7.26 14.39
C ARG A 22 -5.40 7.14 13.88
N ARG A 23 -5.14 6.33 12.86
CA ARG A 23 -3.83 6.20 12.20
C ARG A 23 -3.49 7.43 11.36
N SER A 24 -4.44 7.97 10.60
CA SER A 24 -4.26 9.20 9.81
C SER A 24 -4.01 10.44 10.67
N SER A 25 -4.44 10.43 11.94
CA SER A 25 -4.16 11.48 12.92
C SER A 25 -2.72 11.46 13.46
N ARG A 26 -1.95 10.37 13.29
CA ARG A 26 -0.51 10.37 13.54
C ARG A 26 0.16 10.88 12.27
N ARG A 27 0.77 12.06 12.37
CA ARG A 27 1.43 12.83 11.30
C ARG A 27 2.70 12.12 10.78
N GLU A 28 2.55 10.93 10.23
CA GLU A 28 3.60 10.22 9.50
C GLU A 28 3.10 9.89 8.10
N SER A 29 3.98 10.01 7.11
CA SER A 29 3.70 9.63 5.72
C SER A 29 3.11 8.22 5.66
N PRO A 30 1.99 7.96 4.93
CA PRO A 30 1.42 6.64 4.83
C PRO A 30 2.47 5.58 4.46
N CYS A 31 2.54 4.49 5.22
CA CYS A 31 3.57 3.47 5.04
C CYS A 31 2.96 2.16 4.54
N VAL A 32 3.62 1.55 3.55
CA VAL A 32 3.29 0.24 2.99
C VAL A 32 4.42 -0.73 3.30
N ALA A 33 4.11 -1.86 3.91
CA ALA A 33 5.10 -2.91 4.16
C ALA A 33 4.90 -4.08 3.19
N LEU A 34 5.98 -4.47 2.51
CA LEU A 34 6.01 -5.70 1.71
C LEU A 34 6.28 -6.87 2.64
N VAL A 35 5.37 -7.85 2.68
CA VAL A 35 5.49 -9.06 3.53
C VAL A 35 5.36 -10.32 2.69
N GLY A 36 5.98 -11.41 3.14
CA GLY A 36 5.95 -12.70 2.42
C GLY A 36 7.28 -13.43 2.42
N TYR A 37 7.29 -14.64 1.86
CA TYR A 37 8.44 -15.53 1.89
C TYR A 37 9.68 -14.98 1.17
N THR A 38 10.85 -15.50 1.52
CA THR A 38 12.08 -15.30 0.72
C THR A 38 11.83 -15.71 -0.73
N ASN A 39 12.43 -14.99 -1.67
CA ASN A 39 12.25 -15.20 -3.11
C ASN A 39 10.82 -14.95 -3.66
N ALA A 40 9.86 -14.44 -2.86
CA ALA A 40 8.57 -14.00 -3.38
C ALA A 40 8.67 -12.79 -4.35
N GLY A 41 9.83 -12.13 -4.40
CA GLY A 41 10.08 -10.95 -5.23
C GLY A 41 9.70 -9.63 -4.57
N LYS A 42 9.64 -9.58 -3.22
CA LYS A 42 9.43 -8.35 -2.45
C LYS A 42 10.44 -7.27 -2.81
N SER A 43 11.74 -7.55 -2.74
CA SER A 43 12.78 -6.56 -3.06
C SER A 43 12.75 -6.12 -4.53
N SER A 44 12.34 -7.00 -5.47
CA SER A 44 12.10 -6.61 -6.86
C SER A 44 10.94 -5.62 -6.97
N LEU A 45 9.81 -5.91 -6.31
CA LEU A 45 8.64 -5.04 -6.29
C LEU A 45 8.94 -3.72 -5.59
N MET A 46 9.68 -3.74 -4.47
CA MET A 46 10.12 -2.55 -3.74
C MET A 46 10.88 -1.61 -4.67
N ARG A 47 11.92 -2.11 -5.35
CA ARG A 47 12.74 -1.31 -6.25
C ARG A 47 11.94 -0.75 -7.41
N ALA A 48 11.03 -1.55 -7.97
CA ALA A 48 10.17 -1.11 -9.05
C ALA A 48 9.18 -0.02 -8.59
N LEU A 49 8.66 -0.11 -7.36
CA LEU A 49 7.80 0.91 -6.75
C LEU A 49 8.56 2.17 -6.32
N THR A 50 9.87 2.08 -6.07
CA THR A 50 10.70 3.18 -5.54
C THR A 50 11.71 3.71 -6.56
N GLY A 51 11.67 3.25 -7.81
CA GLY A 51 12.58 3.67 -8.89
C GLY A 51 14.07 3.44 -8.58
N SER A 52 14.40 2.43 -7.77
CA SER A 52 15.78 2.21 -7.30
C SER A 52 16.54 1.23 -8.21
N ASP A 53 17.54 1.73 -8.93
CA ASP A 53 18.42 0.95 -9.81
C ASP A 53 19.37 0.05 -9.01
N GLY A 54 18.95 -1.19 -8.77
CA GLY A 54 19.80 -2.22 -8.18
C GLY A 54 19.37 -3.61 -8.61
N LEU A 55 20.28 -4.38 -9.22
CA LEU A 55 20.08 -5.79 -9.57
C LEU A 55 19.73 -6.60 -8.31
N VAL A 56 18.66 -7.39 -8.36
CA VAL A 56 18.36 -8.37 -7.31
C VAL A 56 19.34 -9.51 -7.50
N ALA A 57 20.21 -9.74 -6.52
CA ALA A 57 20.93 -10.99 -6.45
C ALA A 57 19.95 -12.06 -5.96
N ASP A 58 19.77 -13.13 -6.73
CA ASP A 58 19.04 -14.35 -6.32
C ASP A 58 19.82 -15.07 -5.22
N LYS A 59 19.85 -14.47 -4.03
CA LYS A 59 20.45 -15.01 -2.81
C LYS A 59 19.41 -14.97 -1.69
N LEU A 60 19.33 -16.06 -0.94
CA LEU A 60 18.68 -16.06 0.37
C LEU A 60 19.36 -14.95 1.22
N PHE A 61 18.58 -14.16 1.97
CA PHE A 61 19.02 -12.99 2.75
C PHE A 61 19.42 -11.73 1.96
N ALA A 62 18.87 -11.50 0.76
CA ALA A 62 19.12 -10.27 0.00
C ALA A 62 18.74 -8.96 0.73
N THR A 63 17.89 -9.03 1.75
CA THR A 63 17.57 -7.92 2.66
C THR A 63 17.58 -8.40 4.12
N LEU A 64 18.61 -7.99 4.87
CA LEU A 64 18.73 -8.22 6.32
C LEU A 64 18.36 -6.96 7.13
N ASP A 65 18.54 -5.76 6.56
CA ASP A 65 18.11 -4.48 7.12
C ASP A 65 16.78 -4.03 6.48
N THR A 66 15.83 -3.57 7.30
CA THR A 66 14.60 -2.93 6.83
C THR A 66 14.97 -1.65 6.07
N THR A 67 14.60 -1.58 4.79
CA THR A 67 14.83 -0.38 3.98
C THR A 67 13.51 0.32 3.75
N VAL A 68 13.42 1.59 4.16
CA VAL A 68 12.26 2.46 3.90
C VAL A 68 12.63 3.44 2.81
N ARG A 69 11.80 3.52 1.77
CA ARG A 69 12.00 4.42 0.63
C ARG A 69 10.70 5.09 0.24
N VAL A 70 10.79 6.27 -0.37
CA VAL A 70 9.61 6.95 -0.91
C VAL A 70 9.19 6.25 -2.21
N MET A 71 7.89 6.06 -2.38
CA MET A 71 7.32 5.56 -3.62
C MET A 71 7.60 6.55 -4.77
N HIS A 72 8.00 6.03 -5.93
CA HIS A 72 8.35 6.81 -7.10
C HIS A 72 7.46 6.43 -8.31
N PRO A 73 7.04 7.40 -9.16
CA PRO A 73 7.13 8.84 -8.94
C PRO A 73 6.38 9.28 -7.69
N GLU A 74 6.91 10.31 -7.03
CA GLU A 74 6.30 10.89 -5.85
C GLU A 74 4.85 11.32 -6.15
N SER A 75 4.00 11.21 -5.15
CA SER A 75 2.57 11.51 -5.27
C SER A 75 2.06 12.07 -3.96
N PHE A 76 0.88 12.68 -4.00
CA PHE A 76 0.13 12.99 -2.79
C PHE A 76 -0.96 11.92 -2.59
N PRO A 77 -1.06 11.31 -1.40
CA PRO A 77 -0.18 11.50 -0.25
C PRO A 77 1.21 10.89 -0.49
N ARG A 78 2.24 11.41 0.18
CA ARG A 78 3.61 10.89 0.07
C ARG A 78 3.68 9.51 0.73
N VAL A 79 3.74 8.44 -0.07
CA VAL A 79 3.75 7.07 0.43
C VAL A 79 5.17 6.56 0.63
N LEU A 80 5.43 5.96 1.80
CA LEU A 80 6.64 5.20 2.11
C LEU A 80 6.43 3.71 1.82
N VAL A 81 7.46 3.06 1.30
CA VAL A 81 7.49 1.62 1.04
C VAL A 81 8.63 1.03 1.85
N SER A 82 8.31 0.06 2.69
CA SER A 82 9.26 -0.70 3.49
C SER A 82 9.38 -2.14 2.98
N ASP A 83 10.61 -2.61 2.78
CA ASP A 83 10.88 -4.04 2.59
C ASP A 83 11.12 -4.68 3.96
N THR A 84 10.26 -5.63 4.34
CA THR A 84 10.42 -6.41 5.57
C THR A 84 11.30 -7.63 5.32
N VAL A 85 11.83 -8.22 6.39
CA VAL A 85 12.60 -9.46 6.26
C VAL A 85 11.70 -10.58 5.70
N GLY A 86 12.20 -11.29 4.69
CA GLY A 86 11.45 -12.39 4.09
C GLY A 86 11.30 -13.58 5.02
N PHE A 87 10.08 -14.12 5.13
CA PHE A 87 9.81 -15.34 5.89
C PHE A 87 10.57 -16.53 5.28
N ILE A 88 11.14 -17.38 6.13
CA ILE A 88 11.80 -18.64 5.73
C ILE A 88 10.93 -19.82 6.19
N LYS A 89 10.99 -20.93 5.45
CA LYS A 89 10.27 -22.17 5.78
C LYS A 89 10.66 -22.64 7.19
N LYS A 90 9.66 -22.82 8.07
CA LYS A 90 9.82 -23.14 9.50
C LYS A 90 10.71 -22.12 10.22
N LEU A 91 10.21 -20.90 10.43
CA LEU A 91 10.78 -20.03 11.45
C LEU A 91 10.70 -20.77 12.79
N PRO A 92 11.82 -21.02 13.49
CA PRO A 92 11.77 -21.50 14.86
C PRO A 92 10.95 -20.52 15.70
N HIS A 93 10.10 -21.02 16.60
CA HIS A 93 9.30 -20.15 17.49
C HIS A 93 10.17 -19.14 18.26
N ASP A 94 11.39 -19.53 18.63
CA ASP A 94 12.38 -18.67 19.31
C ASP A 94 12.88 -17.51 18.42
N LEU A 95 12.85 -17.71 17.10
CA LEU A 95 13.28 -16.71 16.13
C LEU A 95 12.19 -15.67 15.86
N VAL A 96 10.90 -16.02 16.03
CA VAL A 96 9.78 -15.07 15.91
C VAL A 96 9.94 -13.90 16.90
N ALA A 97 10.38 -14.19 18.13
CA ALA A 97 10.71 -13.15 19.11
C ALA A 97 11.88 -12.26 18.67
N SER A 98 12.90 -12.85 18.03
CA SER A 98 14.07 -12.13 17.50
C SER A 98 13.75 -11.31 16.23
N PHE A 99 12.73 -11.70 15.47
CA PHE A 99 12.22 -10.96 14.30
C PHE A 99 11.15 -9.92 14.66
N ARG A 100 10.70 -9.87 15.91
CA ARG A 100 9.64 -8.94 16.32
C ARG A 100 10.00 -7.47 16.06
N SER A 101 11.27 -7.10 16.25
CA SER A 101 11.76 -5.74 15.95
C SER A 101 11.83 -5.44 14.45
N THR A 102 12.10 -6.44 13.61
CA THR A 102 12.17 -6.29 12.15
C THR A 102 10.80 -6.46 11.46
N LEU A 103 9.82 -7.01 12.19
CA LEU A 103 8.40 -7.06 11.82
C LEU A 103 7.59 -5.89 12.42
N ASP A 104 8.22 -5.04 13.24
CA ASP A 104 7.58 -3.85 13.81
C ASP A 104 7.12 -2.88 12.70
N GLU A 105 7.85 -2.85 11.59
CA GLU A 105 7.46 -2.10 10.39
C GLU A 105 6.14 -2.61 9.79
N ALA A 106 5.87 -3.92 9.85
CA ALA A 106 4.59 -4.48 9.43
C ALA A 106 3.46 -4.16 10.42
N LEU A 107 3.78 -4.06 11.72
CA LEU A 107 2.82 -3.67 12.75
C LEU A 107 2.41 -2.20 12.63
N ASN A 108 3.37 -1.34 12.26
CA ASN A 108 3.15 0.10 12.12
C ASN A 108 2.75 0.54 10.70
N ALA A 109 2.79 -0.37 9.72
CA ALA A 109 2.33 -0.10 8.37
C ALA A 109 0.86 0.35 8.37
N SER A 110 0.49 1.12 7.36
CA SER A 110 -0.91 1.46 7.08
C SER A 110 -1.56 0.46 6.11
N LEU A 111 -0.73 -0.27 5.36
CA LEU A 111 -1.14 -1.29 4.38
C LEU A 111 -0.06 -2.36 4.25
N LEU A 112 -0.46 -3.62 4.21
CA LEU A 112 0.42 -4.75 3.90
C LEU A 112 0.26 -5.21 2.44
N LEU A 113 1.36 -5.33 1.70
CA LEU A 113 1.37 -6.01 0.41
C LEU A 113 1.97 -7.41 0.59
N PHE A 114 1.07 -8.38 0.68
CA PHE A 114 1.40 -9.78 0.90
C PHE A 114 1.84 -10.41 -0.41
N THR A 115 3.14 -10.38 -0.67
CA THR A 115 3.74 -10.84 -1.91
C THR A 115 4.10 -12.32 -1.83
N VAL A 116 3.62 -13.11 -2.79
CA VAL A 116 3.92 -14.54 -2.91
C VAL A 116 4.39 -14.87 -4.33
N ASP A 117 5.25 -15.87 -4.44
CA ASP A 117 5.67 -16.42 -5.74
C ASP A 117 4.57 -17.36 -6.26
N ALA A 118 3.80 -16.93 -7.25
CA ALA A 118 2.70 -17.73 -7.77
C ALA A 118 3.18 -18.96 -8.59
N SER A 119 4.45 -19.01 -8.99
CA SER A 119 5.02 -20.16 -9.70
C SER A 119 5.52 -21.26 -8.76
N ASP A 120 5.71 -20.98 -7.46
CA ASP A 120 6.07 -21.99 -6.47
C ASP A 120 4.86 -22.88 -6.14
N PRO A 121 4.91 -24.20 -6.38
CA PRO A 121 3.80 -25.10 -6.02
C PRO A 121 3.40 -25.03 -4.53
N ASN A 122 4.31 -24.58 -3.66
CA ASN A 122 4.11 -24.47 -2.22
C ASN A 122 3.58 -23.11 -1.77
N PHE A 123 3.32 -22.15 -2.67
CA PHE A 123 2.98 -20.78 -2.28
C PHE A 123 1.74 -20.71 -1.37
N ARG A 124 0.78 -21.63 -1.53
CA ARG A 124 -0.44 -21.70 -0.70
C ARG A 124 -0.09 -21.97 0.77
N SER A 125 0.74 -22.97 1.00
CA SER A 125 1.23 -23.29 2.35
C SER A 125 2.08 -22.15 2.92
N GLN A 126 2.88 -21.49 2.10
CA GLN A 126 3.66 -20.32 2.51
C GLN A 126 2.77 -19.14 2.91
N LEU A 127 1.73 -18.85 2.13
CA LEU A 127 0.73 -17.83 2.43
C LEU A 127 0.08 -18.09 3.80
N ASP A 128 -0.34 -19.33 4.07
CA ASP A 128 -0.96 -19.70 5.34
C ASP A 128 -0.01 -19.56 6.52
N VAL A 129 1.25 -19.99 6.38
CA VAL A 129 2.26 -19.85 7.45
C VAL A 129 2.55 -18.38 7.73
N THR A 130 2.76 -17.54 6.71
CA THR A 130 3.03 -16.13 6.94
C THR A 130 1.82 -15.41 7.55
N ARG A 131 0.59 -15.76 7.17
CA ARG A 131 -0.62 -15.26 7.85
C ARG A 131 -0.66 -15.67 9.32
N GLY A 132 -0.27 -16.90 9.64
CA GLY A 132 -0.14 -17.37 11.02
C GLY A 132 0.81 -16.50 11.83
N VAL A 133 2.01 -16.24 11.31
CA VAL A 133 3.00 -15.40 12.01
C VAL A 133 2.52 -13.95 12.15
N LEU A 134 1.89 -13.37 11.12
CA LEU A 134 1.33 -12.01 11.21
C LEU A 134 0.25 -11.92 12.30
N ARG A 135 -0.57 -12.96 12.49
CA ARG A 135 -1.52 -13.03 13.61
C ARG A 135 -0.82 -13.11 14.97
N GLU A 136 0.22 -13.92 15.09
CA GLU A 136 0.98 -14.07 16.35
C GLU A 136 1.61 -12.76 16.82
N ILE A 137 2.03 -11.89 15.89
CA ILE A 137 2.58 -10.57 16.22
C ILE A 137 1.53 -9.47 16.37
N GLY A 138 0.26 -9.73 16.02
CA GLY A 138 -0.83 -8.74 16.06
C GLY A 138 -0.91 -7.81 14.85
N ALA A 139 -0.39 -8.25 13.70
CA ALA A 139 -0.45 -7.51 12.43
C ALA A 139 -1.64 -7.93 11.53
N ASP A 140 -2.55 -8.76 12.02
CA ASP A 140 -3.68 -9.30 11.24
C ASP A 140 -4.86 -8.34 11.09
N ASP A 141 -4.93 -7.32 11.94
CA ASP A 141 -5.88 -6.21 11.80
C ASP A 141 -5.50 -5.20 10.69
N GLN A 142 -4.30 -5.33 10.13
CA GLN A 142 -3.83 -4.47 9.06
C GLN A 142 -4.60 -4.74 7.76
N ASP A 143 -4.99 -3.67 7.06
CA ASP A 143 -5.47 -3.78 5.69
C ASP A 143 -4.38 -4.43 4.83
N GLN A 144 -4.76 -5.35 3.94
CA GLN A 144 -3.81 -6.14 3.17
C GLN A 144 -4.29 -6.43 1.74
N PHE A 145 -3.36 -6.43 0.80
CA PHE A 145 -3.55 -6.96 -0.54
C PHE A 145 -2.65 -8.17 -0.78
N ILE A 146 -3.20 -9.21 -1.41
CA ILE A 146 -2.39 -10.35 -1.87
C ILE A 146 -1.82 -10.01 -3.25
N ILE A 147 -0.50 -10.08 -3.37
CA ILE A 147 0.22 -9.89 -4.61
C ILE A 147 0.73 -11.25 -5.09
N LEU A 148 0.07 -11.82 -6.08
CA LEU A 148 0.51 -13.03 -6.79
C LEU A 148 1.57 -12.62 -7.82
N ASN A 149 2.84 -12.67 -7.42
CA ASN A 149 3.97 -12.26 -8.24
C ASN A 149 4.47 -13.41 -9.14
N LYS A 150 5.33 -13.08 -10.10
CA LYS A 150 5.97 -14.00 -11.06
C LYS A 150 4.99 -14.70 -12.01
N VAL A 151 3.88 -14.06 -12.35
CA VAL A 151 2.93 -14.61 -13.35
C VAL A 151 3.53 -14.73 -14.76
N ASP A 152 4.71 -14.14 -15.01
CA ASP A 152 5.51 -14.39 -16.22
C ASP A 152 5.99 -15.85 -16.36
N GLN A 153 5.96 -16.63 -15.29
CA GLN A 153 6.36 -18.03 -15.28
C GLN A 153 5.17 -19.01 -15.36
N LEU A 154 3.95 -18.50 -15.46
CA LEU A 154 2.73 -19.30 -15.46
C LEU A 154 2.13 -19.43 -16.86
N THR A 155 1.47 -20.55 -17.11
CA THR A 155 0.63 -20.71 -18.32
C THR A 155 -0.69 -19.94 -18.18
N THR A 156 -1.35 -19.70 -19.30
CA THR A 156 -2.68 -19.05 -19.34
C THR A 156 -3.71 -19.79 -18.48
N GLU A 157 -3.67 -21.12 -18.47
CA GLU A 157 -4.55 -21.99 -17.70
C GLU A 157 -4.30 -21.83 -16.21
N GLN A 158 -3.03 -21.79 -15.79
CA GLN A 158 -2.65 -21.56 -14.40
C GLN A 158 -3.09 -20.17 -13.92
N ILE A 159 -2.89 -19.14 -14.73
CA ILE A 159 -3.35 -17.77 -14.42
C ILE A 159 -4.88 -17.74 -14.26
N ARG A 160 -5.64 -18.39 -15.15
CA ARG A 160 -7.11 -18.48 -15.05
C ARG A 160 -7.54 -19.19 -13.77
N ALA A 161 -6.92 -20.32 -13.44
CA ALA A 161 -7.21 -21.08 -12.23
C ALA A 161 -6.97 -20.23 -10.97
N LEU A 162 -5.82 -19.55 -10.88
CA LEU A 162 -5.50 -18.67 -9.76
C LEU A 162 -6.47 -17.50 -9.64
N ARG A 163 -7.03 -17.01 -10.75
CA ARG A 163 -7.99 -15.88 -10.74
C ARG A 163 -9.31 -16.29 -10.13
N MET A 164 -9.71 -17.54 -10.33
CA MET A 164 -10.90 -18.11 -9.69
C MET A 164 -10.64 -18.40 -8.21
N GLU A 165 -9.45 -18.86 -7.86
CA GLU A 165 -9.07 -19.18 -6.48
C GLU A 165 -8.86 -17.92 -5.62
N TYR A 166 -8.24 -16.87 -6.18
CA TYR A 166 -7.93 -15.61 -5.51
C TYR A 166 -8.48 -14.41 -6.30
N PRO A 167 -9.81 -14.20 -6.31
CA PRO A 167 -10.44 -13.16 -7.14
C PRO A 167 -10.04 -11.73 -6.75
N GLU A 168 -9.67 -11.50 -5.49
CA GLU A 168 -9.25 -10.19 -4.98
C GLU A 168 -7.72 -9.98 -5.03
N ALA A 169 -6.95 -11.01 -5.42
CA ALA A 169 -5.50 -10.88 -5.48
C ALA A 169 -5.04 -10.16 -6.75
N ILE A 170 -3.99 -9.35 -6.61
CA ILE A 170 -3.37 -8.68 -7.75
C ILE A 170 -2.30 -9.58 -8.32
N MET A 171 -2.52 -10.01 -9.55
CA MET A 171 -1.57 -10.79 -10.34
C MET A 171 -0.61 -9.87 -11.08
N ILE A 172 0.68 -10.05 -10.83
CA ILE A 172 1.76 -9.25 -11.41
C ILE A 172 2.97 -10.09 -11.79
N SER A 173 3.77 -9.54 -12.70
CA SER A 173 5.21 -9.75 -12.71
C SER A 173 5.88 -8.45 -12.28
N ALA A 174 6.65 -8.49 -11.20
CA ALA A 174 7.46 -7.32 -10.77
C ALA A 174 8.48 -6.87 -11.82
N LYS A 175 8.70 -7.66 -12.89
CA LYS A 175 9.53 -7.30 -14.04
C LYS A 175 8.79 -6.47 -15.09
N LYS A 176 7.46 -6.42 -15.04
CA LYS A 176 6.61 -5.70 -16.01
C LYS A 176 6.21 -4.33 -15.43
N PRO A 177 6.66 -3.21 -16.04
CA PRO A 177 6.34 -1.87 -15.55
C PRO A 177 4.84 -1.60 -15.44
N GLU A 178 4.03 -2.15 -16.35
CA GLU A 178 2.58 -1.98 -16.35
C GLU A 178 1.94 -2.63 -15.13
N ASP A 179 2.46 -3.77 -14.70
CA ASP A 179 1.96 -4.49 -13.52
C ASP A 179 2.33 -3.74 -12.24
N VAL A 180 3.56 -3.23 -12.16
CA VAL A 180 4.04 -2.41 -11.04
C VAL A 180 3.21 -1.12 -10.94
N LYS A 181 2.91 -0.48 -12.08
CA LYS A 181 2.01 0.68 -12.14
C LYS A 181 0.63 0.35 -11.57
N ARG A 182 0.04 -0.81 -11.91
CA ARG A 182 -1.24 -1.24 -11.34
C ARG A 182 -1.19 -1.39 -9.82
N VAL A 183 -0.09 -1.92 -9.26
CA VAL A 183 0.09 -2.00 -7.80
C VAL A 183 0.20 -0.61 -7.18
N ARG A 184 0.99 0.27 -7.79
CA ARG A 184 1.12 1.67 -7.35
C ARG A 184 -0.24 2.37 -7.32
N ASP A 185 -1.00 2.31 -8.41
CA ASP A 185 -2.29 2.98 -8.53
C ASP A 185 -3.31 2.44 -7.51
N LEU A 186 -3.25 1.14 -7.20
CA LEU A 186 -4.05 0.53 -6.14
C LEU A 186 -3.67 1.08 -4.76
N VAL A 187 -2.38 1.15 -4.44
CA VAL A 187 -1.90 1.69 -3.16
C VAL A 187 -2.34 3.15 -2.99
N LEU A 188 -2.21 3.97 -4.04
CA LEU A 188 -2.67 5.36 -3.99
C LEU A 188 -4.17 5.45 -3.79
N SER A 189 -4.94 4.66 -4.54
CA SER A 189 -6.40 4.61 -4.40
C SER A 189 -6.82 4.19 -2.99
N PHE A 190 -6.07 3.27 -2.36
CA PHE A 190 -6.28 2.88 -0.97
C PHE A 190 -6.11 4.08 -0.03
N PHE A 191 -5.02 4.83 -0.12
CA PHE A 191 -4.79 5.99 0.77
C PHE A 191 -5.67 7.20 0.45
N GLU A 192 -6.18 7.30 -0.78
CA GLU A 192 -7.07 8.37 -1.22
C GLU A 192 -8.54 8.11 -0.87
N ARG A 193 -8.92 6.91 -0.39
CA ARG A 193 -10.32 6.48 -0.25
C ARG A 193 -11.20 7.39 0.63
N ASP A 194 -10.61 8.03 1.63
CA ASP A 194 -11.30 8.89 2.60
C ASP A 194 -11.17 10.39 2.25
N MET A 195 -10.47 10.71 1.16
CA MET A 195 -10.33 12.08 0.64
C MET A 195 -11.57 12.49 -0.15
N VAL A 196 -11.80 13.80 -0.24
CA VAL A 196 -12.90 14.38 -1.02
C VAL A 196 -12.36 15.15 -2.23
N GLU A 197 -13.12 15.11 -3.33
CA GLU A 197 -12.87 15.96 -4.49
C GLU A 197 -13.69 17.24 -4.40
N GLU A 198 -13.01 18.39 -4.51
CA GLU A 198 -13.62 19.71 -4.40
C GLU A 198 -12.93 20.69 -5.35
N SER A 199 -13.68 21.65 -5.86
CA SER A 199 -13.15 22.76 -6.65
C SER A 199 -13.03 24.01 -5.78
N VAL A 200 -11.87 24.67 -5.85
CA VAL A 200 -11.59 25.88 -5.08
C VAL A 200 -10.99 26.93 -6.02
N LEU A 201 -11.61 28.10 -6.09
CA LEU A 201 -11.04 29.26 -6.75
C LEU A 201 -10.07 29.93 -5.78
N VAL A 202 -8.78 29.97 -6.13
CA VAL A 202 -7.74 30.64 -5.35
C VAL A 202 -7.47 32.00 -5.97
N PRO A 203 -7.87 33.11 -5.32
CA PRO A 203 -7.62 34.45 -5.85
C PRO A 203 -6.12 34.73 -6.03
N TYR A 204 -5.72 35.50 -7.04
CA TYR A 204 -4.30 35.82 -7.27
C TYR A 204 -3.64 36.52 -6.06
N ALA A 205 -4.42 37.30 -5.30
CA ALA A 205 -3.98 37.92 -4.04
C ALA A 205 -3.62 36.90 -2.94
N LYS A 206 -4.11 35.65 -3.05
CA LYS A 206 -3.88 34.56 -2.11
C LYS A 206 -2.98 33.46 -2.70
N SER A 207 -2.08 33.81 -3.63
CA SER A 207 -1.14 32.88 -4.26
C SER A 207 -0.23 32.11 -3.28
N HIS A 208 -0.05 32.62 -2.05
CA HIS A 208 0.64 31.91 -0.97
C HIS A 208 -0.04 30.58 -0.55
N LEU A 209 -1.32 30.38 -0.90
CA LEU A 209 -2.06 29.13 -0.64
C LEU A 209 -1.67 28.00 -1.61
N THR A 210 -1.02 28.30 -2.75
CA THR A 210 -0.62 27.28 -3.73
C THR A 210 0.36 26.26 -3.16
N GLY A 211 1.36 26.70 -2.39
CA GLY A 211 2.32 25.80 -1.71
C GLY A 211 1.64 24.76 -0.82
N PRO A 212 0.82 25.18 0.17
CA PRO A 212 0.01 24.26 0.98
C PRO A 212 -0.92 23.34 0.17
N ILE A 213 -1.50 23.82 -0.93
CA ILE A 213 -2.34 23.02 -1.81
C ILE A 213 -1.52 21.89 -2.45
N HIS A 214 -0.37 22.18 -3.05
CA HIS A 214 0.48 21.14 -3.65
C HIS A 214 1.07 20.17 -2.61
N GLU A 215 1.30 20.61 -1.37
CA GLU A 215 1.82 19.77 -0.30
C GLU A 215 0.75 18.84 0.31
N LYS A 216 -0.49 19.32 0.43
CA LYS A 216 -1.57 18.66 1.21
C LYS A 216 -2.75 18.19 0.36
N SER A 217 -2.62 18.22 -0.96
CA SER A 217 -3.64 17.72 -1.87
C SER A 217 -3.04 17.18 -3.16
N ARG A 218 -3.83 16.33 -3.82
CA ARG A 218 -3.58 15.95 -5.20
C ARG A 218 -4.35 16.89 -6.11
N VAL A 219 -3.62 17.68 -6.89
CA VAL A 219 -4.21 18.56 -7.90
C VAL A 219 -4.62 17.72 -9.12
N LEU A 220 -5.90 17.81 -9.50
CA LEU A 220 -6.49 17.09 -10.63
C LEU A 220 -6.55 17.96 -11.89
N SER A 221 -6.83 19.25 -11.73
CA SER A 221 -6.77 20.25 -12.80
C SER A 221 -6.54 21.66 -12.23
N GLU A 222 -5.99 22.53 -13.07
CA GLU A 222 -5.78 23.96 -12.79
C GLU A 222 -6.20 24.76 -14.00
N ASP A 223 -7.20 25.63 -13.82
CA ASP A 223 -7.73 26.51 -14.86
C ASP A 223 -7.53 27.96 -14.41
N TYR A 224 -6.92 28.79 -15.27
CA TYR A 224 -6.64 30.19 -14.97
C TYR A 224 -7.83 31.05 -15.39
N GLU A 225 -8.43 31.74 -14.43
CA GLU A 225 -9.56 32.66 -14.65
C GLU A 225 -9.15 34.11 -14.33
N ASP A 226 -10.07 35.05 -14.56
CA ASP A 226 -9.82 36.49 -14.40
C ASP A 226 -9.55 36.86 -12.92
N GLU A 227 -10.25 36.22 -11.98
CA GLU A 227 -10.19 36.55 -10.54
C GLU A 227 -9.21 35.66 -9.75
N GLY A 228 -8.72 34.57 -10.35
CA GLY A 228 -7.83 33.61 -9.69
C GLY A 228 -7.63 32.32 -10.49
N THR A 229 -7.07 31.31 -9.83
CA THR A 229 -6.89 29.96 -10.40
C THR A 229 -7.94 29.02 -9.82
N LEU A 230 -8.80 28.47 -10.68
CA LEU A 230 -9.75 27.42 -10.30
C LEU A 230 -9.01 26.07 -10.26
N MET A 231 -8.89 25.50 -9.07
CA MET A 231 -8.19 24.24 -8.85
C MET A 231 -9.18 23.14 -8.46
N LYS A 232 -9.15 22.01 -9.18
CA LYS A 232 -9.85 20.80 -8.76
C LYS A 232 -8.90 19.93 -7.94
N LEU A 233 -9.23 19.68 -6.69
CA LEU A 233 -8.34 19.07 -5.70
C LEU A 233 -8.97 17.79 -5.14
N ARG A 234 -8.13 16.79 -4.86
CA ARG A 234 -8.46 15.67 -3.96
C ARG A 234 -7.64 15.78 -2.69
N ALA A 235 -8.30 15.95 -1.55
CA ALA A 235 -7.62 16.18 -0.27
C ALA A 235 -8.42 15.69 0.96
N PRO A 236 -7.80 15.59 2.14
CA PRO A 236 -8.51 15.32 3.39
C PRO A 236 -9.61 16.38 3.66
N LYS A 237 -10.75 15.95 4.20
CA LYS A 237 -11.91 16.81 4.49
C LYS A 237 -11.54 18.04 5.34
N ASP A 238 -10.70 17.85 6.35
CA ASP A 238 -10.28 18.94 7.23
C ASP A 238 -9.41 19.98 6.51
N PHE A 239 -8.58 19.54 5.56
CA PHE A 239 -7.78 20.45 4.74
C PHE A 239 -8.66 21.27 3.80
N ILE A 240 -9.65 20.63 3.14
CA ILE A 240 -10.64 21.35 2.32
C ILE A 240 -11.41 22.36 3.17
N ALA A 241 -11.87 21.97 4.36
CA ALA A 241 -12.62 22.86 5.24
C ALA A 241 -11.77 24.05 5.72
N TRP A 242 -10.48 23.83 5.96
CA TRP A 242 -9.53 24.91 6.23
C TRP A 242 -9.34 25.82 5.01
N LEU A 243 -9.12 25.24 3.83
CA LEU A 243 -8.87 25.98 2.59
C LEU A 243 -10.05 26.86 2.20
N LYS A 244 -11.29 26.34 2.29
CA LYS A 244 -12.54 27.10 2.05
C LYS A 244 -12.74 28.30 2.99
N LYS A 245 -12.09 28.32 4.16
CA LYS A 245 -12.10 29.49 5.07
C LYS A 245 -11.02 30.51 4.73
N GLN A 246 -9.98 30.09 4.00
CA GLN A 246 -8.88 30.97 3.60
C GLN A 246 -9.18 31.69 2.30
N VAL A 247 -9.95 31.10 1.39
CA VAL A 247 -10.33 31.72 0.10
C VAL A 247 -11.50 32.69 0.24
#